data_AF-A0A8J8ERL2-F1
#
_entry.id   AF-A0A8J8ERL2-F1
#
_cell.length_a   1.000
_cell.length_b   1.000
_cell.length_c   1.000
_cell.angle_alpha   90.00
_cell.angle_beta   90.00
_cell.angle_gamma   90.00
#
_symmetry.space_group_name_H-M   'P 1'
#
loop_
_entity.id
_entity.type
_entity.pdbx_description
1 polymer ?
#
loop_
_entity_poly.entity_id
_entity_poly.type
_entity_poly.pdbx_seq_one_letter_code
_entity_poly.pdbx_strand_id
1 'polypeptide(L)'
;MRVESGVGIILVIGILISLILKTYVGVAIASVGIPLYLAYIAREQNILAKSRLFDRDFFLMIAIAVVVILVFNYIWDPRVGLIAMAVLVPILALYIDRLKARKKPKNA
;
A
#
# COMPACT_ATOMS: atom_id res chain seq x y z
N MET A 1 11.30 -12.73 4.53
CA MET A 1 12.47 -12.38 5.38
C MET A 1 13.38 -11.32 4.75
N ARG A 2 14.21 -11.59 3.71
CA ARG A 2 15.15 -10.57 3.17
C ARG A 2 14.49 -9.28 2.64
N VAL A 3 13.35 -9.39 1.95
CA VAL A 3 12.63 -8.23 1.39
C VAL A 3 11.99 -7.39 2.50
N GLU A 4 11.35 -8.04 3.48
CA GLU A 4 10.74 -7.38 4.65
C GLU A 4 11.78 -6.62 5.47
N SER A 5 12.98 -7.21 5.66
CA SER A 5 14.10 -6.52 6.31
C SER A 5 14.54 -5.28 5.53
N GLY A 6 14.61 -5.35 4.20
CA GLY A 6 14.97 -4.21 3.36
C GLY A 6 13.95 -3.07 3.41
N VAL A 7 12.65 -3.39 3.36
CA VAL A 7 11.56 -2.41 3.53
C VAL A 7 11.62 -1.77 4.92
N GLY A 8 11.87 -2.58 5.96
CA GLY A 8 12.02 -2.10 7.33
C GLY A 8 13.18 -1.13 7.49
N ILE A 9 14.32 -1.40 6.86
CA ILE A 9 15.49 -0.51 6.89
C ILE A 9 15.16 0.84 6.23
N ILE A 10 14.52 0.83 5.05
CA ILE A 10 14.15 2.06 4.34
C ILE A 10 13.18 2.90 5.19
N LEU A 11 12.20 2.27 5.83
CA LEU A 11 11.26 2.94 6.71
C LEU A 11 11.95 3.57 7.92
N VAL A 12 12.81 2.82 8.62
CA VAL A 12 13.53 3.30 9.82
C VAL A 12 14.44 4.46 9.47
N ILE A 13 15.18 4.37 8.36
CA ILE A 13 16.03 5.47 7.87
C ILE A 13 15.18 6.71 7.55
N GLY A 14 14.05 6.55 6.85
CA GLY A 14 13.16 7.66 6.54
C GLY A 14 12.59 8.35 7.77
N ILE A 15 12.23 7.58 8.81
CA ILE A 15 11.77 8.14 10.09
C ILE A 15 12.92 8.88 10.79
N LEU A 16 14.12 8.29 10.86
CA LEU A 16 15.29 8.92 11.47
C LEU A 16 15.65 10.25 10.78
N ILE A 17 15.68 10.26 9.45
CA ILE A 17 15.89 11.48 8.65
C ILE A 17 14.84 12.53 8.99
N SER A 18 13.57 12.14 9.09
CA SER A 18 12.48 13.07 9.41
C SER A 18 12.61 13.66 10.81
N LEU A 19 13.06 12.86 11.77
CA LEU A 19 13.29 13.29 13.15
C LEU A 19 14.49 14.25 13.26
N ILE A 20 15.60 13.94 12.59
CA ILE A 20 16.82 14.77 12.61
C ILE A 20 16.57 16.11 11.94
N LEU A 21 15.96 16.09 10.75
CA LEU A 21 15.69 17.30 9.97
C LEU A 21 14.44 18.04 10.46
N LYS A 22 13.64 17.45 11.37
CA LYS A 22 12.33 17.95 11.82
C LYS A 22 11.41 18.30 10.65
N THR A 23 11.47 17.53 9.57
CA THR A 23 10.65 17.71 8.37
C THR A 23 10.10 16.38 7.88
N TYR A 24 9.04 16.41 7.08
CA TYR A 24 8.44 15.21 6.47
C TYR A 24 9.24 14.65 5.28
N VAL A 25 10.43 15.20 4.99
CA VAL A 25 11.24 14.82 3.83
C VAL A 25 11.66 13.34 3.90
N GLY A 26 12.03 12.83 5.09
CA GLY A 26 12.40 11.43 5.23
C GLY A 26 11.22 10.47 5.04
N VAL A 27 10.01 10.87 5.44
CA VAL A 27 8.78 10.11 5.15
C VAL A 27 8.49 10.10 3.65
N ALA A 28 8.67 11.23 2.96
CA ALA A 28 8.53 11.30 1.51
C ALA A 28 9.54 10.37 0.81
N ILE A 29 10.80 10.37 1.24
CA ILE A 29 11.85 9.47 0.72
C ILE A 29 11.46 8.00 0.96
N ALA A 30 10.98 7.63 2.14
CA ALA A 30 10.54 6.27 2.41
C ALA A 30 9.34 5.85 1.55
N SER A 31 8.38 6.77 1.34
CA SER A 31 7.18 6.51 0.56
C SER A 31 7.47 6.18 -0.91
N VAL A 32 8.55 6.74 -1.47
CA VAL A 32 9.02 6.44 -2.84
C VAL A 32 10.04 5.30 -2.85
N GLY A 33 10.93 5.27 -1.86
CA GLY A 33 12.01 4.28 -1.76
C GLY A 33 11.51 2.85 -1.57
N ILE A 34 10.45 2.64 -0.79
CA ILE A 34 9.89 1.30 -0.58
C ILE A 34 9.33 0.70 -1.89
N PRO A 35 8.41 1.38 -2.63
CA PRO A 35 7.97 0.90 -3.94
C PRO A 35 9.12 0.68 -4.93
N LEU A 36 10.11 1.59 -4.98
CA LEU A 36 11.27 1.45 -5.86
C LEU A 36 12.12 0.22 -5.53
N TYR A 37 12.39 -0.02 -4.25
CA TYR A 37 13.13 -1.18 -3.79
C TYR A 37 12.41 -2.49 -4.12
N LEU A 38 11.09 -2.52 -3.89
CA LEU A 38 10.25 -3.67 -4.25
C LEU A 38 10.23 -3.89 -5.77
N ALA A 39 10.11 -2.82 -6.55
CA ALA A 39 10.15 -2.89 -8.01
C ALA A 39 11.53 -3.38 -8.51
N TYR A 40 12.62 -2.95 -7.88
CA TYR A 40 13.97 -3.40 -8.21
C TYR A 40 14.15 -4.90 -7.94
N ILE A 41 13.72 -5.39 -6.78
CA ILE A 41 13.80 -6.84 -6.47
C ILE A 41 12.88 -7.64 -7.39
N ALA A 42 11.68 -7.15 -7.69
CA ALA A 42 10.75 -7.80 -8.61
C ALA A 42 11.27 -7.82 -10.06
N ARG A 43 12.14 -6.88 -10.43
CA ARG A 43 12.84 -6.84 -11.73
C ARG A 43 13.83 -7.99 -11.87
N GLU A 44 14.58 -8.28 -10.81
CA GLU A 44 15.50 -9.41 -10.73
C GLU A 44 14.78 -10.77 -10.90
N GLN A 45 13.53 -10.86 -10.43
CA GLN A 45 12.70 -12.07 -10.54
C GLN A 45 11.99 -12.24 -11.90
N ASN A 46 12.31 -11.42 -12.91
CA ASN A 46 11.73 -11.46 -14.26
C ASN A 46 10.17 -11.47 -14.28
N ILE A 47 9.56 -10.76 -13.34
CA ILE A 47 8.09 -10.56 -13.30
C ILE A 47 7.70 -9.33 -14.14
N LEU A 48 8.67 -8.52 -14.61
CA LEU A 48 8.40 -7.30 -15.38
C LEU A 48 7.70 -7.52 -16.74
N ALA A 49 7.94 -8.64 -17.42
CA ALA A 49 7.19 -8.98 -18.64
C ALA A 49 5.73 -9.40 -18.37
N LYS A 50 5.38 -9.61 -17.10
CA LYS A 50 4.02 -9.91 -16.62
C LYS A 50 3.66 -9.01 -15.43
N SER A 51 4.23 -7.80 -15.38
CA SER A 51 4.12 -6.94 -14.20
C SER A 51 2.83 -6.16 -14.24
N ARG A 52 2.07 -6.36 -13.18
CA ARG A 52 0.84 -5.69 -12.76
C ARG A 52 0.94 -4.15 -12.66
N LEU A 53 2.01 -3.51 -13.16
CA LEU A 53 2.12 -2.05 -13.24
C LEU A 53 0.97 -1.45 -14.06
N PHE A 54 0.39 -2.24 -14.97
CA PHE A 54 -0.82 -1.96 -15.73
C PHE A 54 -1.96 -2.95 -15.43
N ASP A 55 -1.97 -3.58 -14.25
CA ASP A 55 -3.13 -4.38 -13.86
C ASP A 55 -4.31 -3.47 -13.58
N ARG A 56 -5.49 -3.93 -13.98
CA ARG A 56 -6.78 -3.30 -13.64
C ARG A 56 -6.88 -3.00 -12.15
N ASP A 57 -6.33 -3.87 -11.30
CA ASP A 57 -6.35 -3.70 -9.85
C ASP A 57 -5.60 -2.44 -9.39
N PHE A 58 -4.45 -2.11 -10.00
CA PHE A 58 -3.70 -0.89 -9.68
C PHE A 58 -4.46 0.37 -10.07
N PHE A 59 -5.02 0.39 -11.29
CA PHE A 59 -5.85 1.49 -11.76
C PHE A 59 -7.14 1.63 -10.94
N LEU A 60 -7.76 0.52 -10.55
CA LEU A 60 -8.94 0.52 -9.68
C LEU A 60 -8.59 1.12 -8.32
N MET A 61 -7.43 0.76 -7.76
CA MET A 61 -6.99 1.26 -6.46
C MET A 61 -6.66 2.77 -6.51
N ILE A 62 -6.03 3.25 -7.58
CA ILE A 62 -5.85 4.69 -7.83
C ILE A 62 -7.20 5.38 -7.97
N ALA A 63 -8.12 4.83 -8.77
CA ALA A 63 -9.44 5.43 -8.99
C ALA A 63 -10.23 5.54 -7.69
N ILE A 64 -10.22 4.48 -6.86
CA ILE A 64 -10.84 4.49 -5.52
C ILE A 64 -10.19 5.57 -4.65
N ALA A 65 -8.86 5.66 -4.62
CA ALA A 65 -8.15 6.67 -3.84
C ALA A 65 -8.53 8.09 -4.28
N VAL A 66 -8.58 8.36 -5.59
CA VAL A 66 -9.00 9.66 -6.15
C VAL A 66 -10.44 9.98 -5.77
N VAL A 67 -11.37 9.03 -5.93
CA VAL A 67 -12.79 9.22 -5.56
C VAL A 67 -12.90 9.54 -4.07
N VAL A 68 -12.21 8.80 -3.20
CA VAL A 68 -12.23 9.04 -1.75
C VAL A 68 -11.65 10.41 -1.42
N ILE A 69 -10.53 10.81 -2.05
CA ILE A 69 -9.96 12.14 -1.88
C ILE A 69 -10.98 13.22 -2.26
N LEU A 70 -11.63 13.10 -3.41
CA LEU A 70 -12.61 14.10 -3.88
C LEU A 70 -13.84 14.17 -2.96
N VAL A 71 -14.37 13.03 -2.54
CA VAL A 71 -15.52 12.96 -1.62
C VAL A 71 -15.17 13.59 -0.27
N PHE A 72 -14.02 13.24 0.31
CA PHE A 72 -13.60 13.80 1.60
C PHE A 72 -13.11 15.24 1.50
N ASN A 73 -12.65 15.69 0.33
CA ASN A 73 -12.37 17.10 0.08
C ASN A 73 -13.65 17.95 0.14
N TYR A 74 -14.79 17.38 -0.29
CA TYR A 74 -16.07 18.07 -0.24
C TYR A 74 -16.69 18.05 1.16
N ILE A 75 -16.52 16.93 1.90
CA ILE A 75 -17.18 16.74 3.20
C ILE A 75 -16.35 17.28 4.37
N TRP A 76 -15.02 17.09 4.36
CA TRP A 76 -14.18 17.40 5.52
C TRP A 76 -12.70 17.67 5.14
N ASP A 77 -11.80 16.73 5.42
CA ASP A 77 -10.38 16.80 5.04
C ASP A 77 -10.01 15.47 4.34
N PRO A 78 -9.43 15.51 3.12
CA PRO A 78 -9.04 14.32 2.36
C PRO A 78 -8.16 13.34 3.14
N ARG A 79 -7.35 13.86 4.08
CA ARG A 79 -6.44 13.04 4.91
C ARG A 79 -7.22 12.07 5.79
N VAL A 80 -8.35 12.49 6.33
CA VAL A 80 -9.21 11.63 7.16
C VAL A 80 -9.76 10.47 6.34
N GLY A 81 -10.18 10.74 5.10
CA GLY A 81 -10.65 9.70 4.16
C GLY A 81 -9.58 8.66 3.84
N LEU A 82 -8.35 9.11 3.61
CA LEU A 82 -7.21 8.21 3.34
C LEU A 82 -6.83 7.37 4.57
N ILE A 83 -6.79 7.96 5.76
CA ILE A 83 -6.52 7.25 7.02
C ILE A 83 -7.62 6.21 7.29
N ALA A 84 -8.89 6.57 7.11
CA ALA A 84 -10.01 5.65 7.25
C ALA A 84 -9.88 4.47 6.28
N MET A 85 -9.49 4.71 5.03
CA MET A 85 -9.23 3.65 4.05
C MET A 85 -8.11 2.69 4.48
N ALA A 86 -7.03 3.21 5.05
CA ALA A 86 -5.91 2.38 5.51
C ALA A 86 -6.34 1.37 6.60
N VAL A 87 -7.41 1.65 7.34
CA VAL A 87 -7.97 0.76 8.37
C VAL A 87 -9.13 -0.08 7.82
N LEU A 88 -10.04 0.53 7.05
CA LEU A 88 -11.24 -0.13 6.54
C LEU A 88 -10.92 -1.19 5.47
N VAL A 89 -9.96 -0.93 4.57
CA VAL A 89 -9.62 -1.89 3.51
C VAL A 89 -9.12 -3.22 4.07
N PRO A 90 -8.16 -3.27 5.02
CA PRO A 90 -7.76 -4.52 5.66
C PRO A 90 -8.92 -5.24 6.37
N ILE A 91 -9.79 -4.50 7.08
CA ILE A 91 -10.93 -5.10 7.78
C ILE A 91 -11.92 -5.72 6.79
N LEU A 92 -12.25 -5.01 5.72
CA LEU A 92 -13.13 -5.52 4.67
C LEU A 92 -12.52 -6.74 3.97
N ALA A 93 -11.22 -6.73 3.69
CA ALA A 93 -10.52 -7.87 3.12
C ALA A 93 -10.64 -9.11 4.03
N LEU A 94 -10.37 -8.95 5.34
CA LEU A 94 -10.54 -10.04 6.32
C LEU A 94 -11.99 -10.55 6.39
N TYR A 95 -12.96 -9.65 6.29
CA TYR A 95 -14.38 -10.03 6.31
C TYR A 95 -14.78 -10.82 5.06
N ILE A 96 -14.36 -10.37 3.87
CA ILE A 96 -14.60 -11.06 2.60
C ILE A 96 -13.90 -12.43 2.59
N ASP A 97 -12.68 -12.51 3.10
CA ASP A 97 -11.93 -13.77 3.19
C ASP A 97 -12.63 -14.76 4.12
N ARG A 98 -13.16 -14.31 5.26
CA ARG A 98 -13.97 -15.15 6.15
C ARG A 98 -15.26 -15.64 5.49
N LEU A 99 -15.92 -14.79 4.69
CA LEU A 99 -17.12 -15.17 3.94
C LEU A 99 -16.82 -16.18 2.82
N LYS A 100 -15.69 -16.02 2.11
CA LYS A 100 -15.23 -16.99 1.10
C LYS A 100 -14.76 -18.30 1.72
N ALA A 101 -14.09 -18.26 2.87
CA ALA A 101 -13.66 -19.45 3.60
C ALA A 101 -14.84 -20.30 4.08
N ARG A 102 -15.97 -19.67 4.45
CA ARG A 102 -17.23 -20.37 4.76
C ARG A 102 -17.91 -21.04 3.56
N LYS A 103 -17.56 -20.66 2.33
CA LYS A 103 -18.18 -21.18 1.09
C LYS A 103 -17.42 -22.32 0.42
N LYS A 104 -16.24 -22.73 0.91
CA LYS A 104 -15.60 -23.96 0.41
C LYS A 104 -16.32 -25.16 1.05
N PRO A 105 -17.02 -26.01 0.28
CA PRO A 105 -17.35 -27.33 0.80
C PRO A 105 -16.02 -28.06 1.00
N LYS A 106 -15.88 -28.63 2.20
CA LYS A 106 -14.85 -29.59 2.53
C LYS A 106 -15.14 -30.85 1.73
N ASN A 107 -14.69 -30.89 0.47
CA ASN A 107 -14.61 -32.14 -0.26
C ASN A 107 -13.37 -32.86 0.26
N ALA A 108 -13.66 -33.79 1.16
CA ALA A 108 -12.83 -34.93 1.52
C ALA A 108 -12.55 -35.82 0.30
#